data_AF-A0A3D2V5H4-F1
#
_entry.id   AF-A0A3D2V5H4-F1
#
_cell.length_a   1.000
_cell.length_b   1.000
_cell.length_c   1.000
_cell.angle_alpha   90.00
_cell.angle_beta   90.00
_cell.angle_gamma   90.00
#
_symmetry.space_group_name_H-M   'P 1'
#
loop_
_entity.id
_entity.type
_entity.pdbx_description
1 polymer ?
#
loop_
_entity_poly.entity_id
_entity_poly.type
_entity_poly.pdbx_seq_one_letter_code
_entity_poly.pdbx_strand_id
1 'polypeptide(L)'
;MFKTEVPKSYILLKLDNPRDKSHQTDAEKKQYPVLAKKYGVRGVPTVMLVDDEGKPFHQQVGFGGDKAEKWVADIVAKSEIRAKRDSALEKAAAASGVEKAKLLDEAINLIDEKLAVATYGDVVAQIIELDEENEAGLKAKYVGLQNNVKFEEEMQGVMQASRGAAPEETAGKLGELVAKYKPSGEPLQMALYYQGFFTMRAGDKEKAKVLMEKAVAAAPDSRNSLQIKQIISQQFKD
;
A
#
# COMPACT_ATOMS: atom_id res chain seq x y z
N MET A 1 15.19 -25.97 5.29
CA MET A 1 14.61 -25.22 4.15
C MET A 1 14.81 -23.71 4.31
N PHE A 2 13.98 -22.97 5.07
CA PHE A 2 14.17 -21.52 5.21
C PHE A 2 15.58 -21.11 5.68
N LYS A 3 16.01 -21.64 6.84
CA LYS A 3 17.32 -21.35 7.44
C LYS A 3 18.52 -21.90 6.64
N THR A 4 18.28 -22.69 5.59
CA THR A 4 19.33 -23.33 4.79
C THR A 4 19.44 -22.72 3.40
N GLU A 5 18.32 -22.38 2.77
CA GLU A 5 18.28 -21.89 1.39
C GLU A 5 18.32 -20.36 1.31
N VAL A 6 17.53 -19.66 2.13
CA VAL A 6 17.45 -18.18 2.06
C VAL A 6 18.81 -17.51 2.38
N PRO A 7 19.62 -18.00 3.34
CA PRO A 7 20.94 -17.45 3.60
C PRO A 7 21.95 -17.53 2.43
N LYS A 8 21.68 -18.35 1.41
CA LYS A 8 22.54 -18.43 0.22
C LYS A 8 22.43 -17.18 -0.66
N SER A 9 21.30 -16.48 -0.59
CA SER A 9 21.02 -15.26 -1.38
C SER A 9 20.89 -14.00 -0.52
N TYR A 10 20.60 -14.14 0.77
CA TYR A 10 20.26 -13.00 1.64
C TYR A 10 20.91 -13.09 3.02
N ILE A 11 21.18 -11.94 3.62
CA ILE A 11 21.51 -11.83 5.03
C ILE A 11 20.20 -11.74 5.82
N LEU A 12 19.99 -12.67 6.76
CA LEU A 12 18.77 -12.70 7.56
C LEU A 12 18.89 -11.78 8.78
N LEU A 13 17.98 -10.81 8.88
CA LEU A 13 17.78 -9.98 10.07
C LEU A 13 16.41 -10.30 10.69
N LYS A 14 16.39 -10.72 11.96
CA LYS A 14 15.15 -10.92 12.72
C LYS A 14 14.92 -9.70 13.62
N LEU A 15 13.84 -8.96 13.36
CA LEU A 15 13.38 -7.88 14.22
C LEU A 15 12.13 -8.32 14.97
N ASP A 16 12.30 -8.67 16.25
CA ASP A 16 11.21 -9.16 17.10
C ASP A 16 10.74 -8.07 18.07
N ASN A 17 9.44 -8.07 18.36
CA ASN A 17 8.82 -7.16 19.34
C ASN A 17 7.89 -7.95 20.28
N PRO A 18 8.44 -8.92 21.04
CA PRO A 18 7.66 -9.76 21.95
C PRO A 18 7.03 -8.92 23.08
N ARG A 19 5.96 -9.45 23.71
CA ARG A 19 5.39 -8.82 24.91
C ARG A 19 6.36 -8.84 26.08
N ASP A 20 7.04 -9.97 26.29
CA ASP A 20 8.12 -10.07 27.26
C ASP A 20 9.42 -9.51 26.68
N LYS A 21 9.96 -8.48 27.36
CA LYS A 21 11.17 -7.75 26.97
C LYS A 21 12.43 -8.21 27.71
N SER A 22 12.32 -9.19 28.61
CA SER A 22 13.41 -9.69 29.44
C SER A 22 14.59 -10.25 28.63
N HIS A 23 14.30 -10.78 27.43
CA HIS A 23 15.29 -11.36 26.52
C HIS A 23 15.77 -10.41 25.41
N GLN A 24 15.44 -9.11 25.49
CA GLN A 24 15.93 -8.10 24.55
C GLN A 24 16.94 -7.18 25.22
N THR A 25 18.03 -6.90 24.51
CA THR A 25 18.96 -5.82 24.85
C THR A 25 18.28 -4.47 24.68
N ASP A 26 18.80 -3.43 25.35
CA ASP A 26 18.25 -2.07 25.17
C ASP A 26 18.45 -1.52 23.76
N ALA A 27 19.49 -1.99 23.06
CA ALA A 27 19.72 -1.67 21.65
C ALA A 27 18.60 -2.23 20.76
N GLU A 28 18.21 -3.50 20.94
CA GLU A 28 17.12 -4.13 20.17
C GLU A 28 15.77 -3.46 20.44
N LYS A 29 15.47 -3.12 21.70
CA LYS A 29 14.24 -2.40 22.08
C LYS A 29 14.13 -1.04 21.40
N LYS A 30 15.25 -0.32 21.23
CA LYS A 30 15.31 0.97 20.53
C LYS A 30 15.29 0.81 19.01
N GLN A 31 15.93 -0.23 18.48
CA GLN A 31 16.05 -0.46 17.04
C GLN A 31 14.70 -0.78 16.39
N TYR A 32 13.91 -1.68 16.98
CA TYR A 32 12.64 -2.12 16.40
C TYR A 32 11.69 -0.97 16.02
N PRO A 33 11.32 -0.03 16.91
CA PRO A 33 10.39 1.03 16.56
C PRO A 33 10.93 1.98 15.48
N VAL A 34 12.26 2.21 15.46
CA VAL A 34 12.91 3.03 14.43
C VAL A 34 12.79 2.37 13.06
N LEU A 35 13.14 1.09 12.96
CA LEU A 35 13.07 0.36 11.69
C LEU A 35 11.63 0.08 11.25
N ALA A 36 10.74 -0.28 12.16
CA ALA A 36 9.32 -0.47 11.87
C ALA A 36 8.68 0.81 11.32
N LYS A 37 9.02 1.98 11.89
CA LYS A 37 8.59 3.27 11.37
C LYS A 37 9.21 3.58 10.00
N LYS A 38 10.54 3.41 9.86
CA LYS A 38 11.26 3.67 8.59
C LYS A 38 10.66 2.88 7.43
N TYR A 39 10.32 1.62 7.66
CA TYR A 39 9.82 0.70 6.63
C TYR A 39 8.29 0.58 6.61
N GLY A 40 7.56 1.42 7.35
CA GLY A 40 6.10 1.44 7.33
C GLY A 40 5.45 0.11 7.74
N VAL A 41 6.04 -0.64 8.67
CA VAL A 41 5.50 -1.94 9.12
C VAL A 41 4.23 -1.71 9.93
N ARG A 42 3.07 -2.02 9.34
CA ARG A 42 1.73 -1.85 9.96
C ARG A 42 1.12 -3.15 10.50
N GLY A 43 1.67 -4.30 10.15
CA GLY A 43 1.20 -5.62 10.58
C GLY A 43 2.34 -6.61 10.72
N VAL A 44 2.14 -7.67 11.52
CA VAL A 44 3.11 -8.75 11.70
C VAL A 44 2.45 -10.11 11.44
N PRO A 45 3.18 -11.10 10.90
CA PRO A 45 4.56 -10.99 10.41
C PRO A 45 4.67 -10.12 9.15
N THR A 46 5.79 -9.40 8.98
CA THR A 46 6.16 -8.73 7.73
C THR A 46 7.55 -9.18 7.33
N VAL A 47 7.72 -9.58 6.08
CA VAL A 47 9.02 -9.89 5.47
C VAL A 47 9.32 -8.81 4.44
N MET A 48 10.54 -8.28 4.48
CA MET A 48 10.99 -7.24 3.57
C MET A 48 12.35 -7.65 3.01
N LEU A 49 12.51 -7.46 1.70
CA LEU A 49 13.81 -7.63 1.04
C LEU A 49 14.35 -6.25 0.70
N VAL A 50 15.57 -6.01 1.13
CA VAL A 50 16.22 -4.71 1.14
C VAL A 50 17.62 -4.88 0.59
N ASP A 51 18.09 -3.92 -0.21
CA ASP A 51 19.48 -3.88 -0.63
C ASP A 51 20.41 -3.34 0.48
N ASP A 52 21.69 -3.26 0.15
CA ASP A 52 22.78 -2.78 1.00
C ASP A 52 22.71 -1.28 1.33
N GLU A 53 21.94 -0.49 0.57
CA GLU A 53 21.65 0.91 0.88
C GLU A 53 20.43 1.07 1.80
N GLY A 54 19.70 -0.01 2.05
CA GLY A 54 18.46 0.04 2.82
C GLY A 54 17.23 0.41 1.99
N LYS A 55 17.27 0.31 0.65
CA LYS A 55 16.10 0.51 -0.22
C LYS A 55 15.36 -0.82 -0.43
N PRO A 56 14.09 -0.90 -0.06
CA PRO A 56 13.33 -2.14 -0.18
C PRO A 56 12.87 -2.35 -1.63
N PHE A 57 12.90 -3.59 -2.10
CA PHE A 57 12.38 -3.97 -3.43
C PHE A 57 11.26 -5.01 -3.36
N HIS A 58 10.99 -5.54 -2.17
CA HIS A 58 9.87 -6.44 -1.96
C HIS A 58 9.37 -6.36 -0.51
N GLN A 59 8.05 -6.46 -0.34
CA GLN A 59 7.39 -6.61 0.94
C GLN A 59 6.31 -7.68 0.85
N GLN A 60 6.21 -8.48 1.90
CA GLN A 60 5.11 -9.40 2.14
C GLN A 60 4.57 -9.18 3.56
N VAL A 61 3.27 -8.93 3.68
CA VAL A 61 2.58 -8.77 4.96
C VAL A 61 1.70 -9.99 5.23
N GLY A 62 1.83 -10.57 6.42
CA GLY A 62 1.09 -11.75 6.86
C GLY A 62 1.63 -13.07 6.31
N PHE A 63 0.98 -14.17 6.71
CA PHE A 63 1.24 -15.50 6.19
C PHE A 63 0.22 -15.84 5.10
N GLY A 64 0.70 -16.04 3.87
CA GLY A 64 -0.13 -16.33 2.70
C GLY A 64 -0.65 -17.77 2.59
N GLY A 65 -0.30 -18.66 3.53
CA GLY A 65 -0.71 -20.07 3.50
C GLY A 65 0.18 -20.99 2.66
N ASP A 66 1.23 -20.46 2.03
CA ASP A 66 2.13 -21.24 1.18
C ASP A 66 2.93 -22.28 1.97
N LYS A 67 3.23 -23.41 1.29
CA LYS A 67 4.20 -24.39 1.78
C LYS A 67 5.60 -23.78 1.81
N ALA A 68 6.43 -24.23 2.75
CA ALA A 68 7.76 -23.67 2.98
C ALA A 68 8.66 -23.68 1.73
N GLU A 69 8.60 -24.75 0.94
CA GLU A 69 9.39 -24.89 -0.30
C GLU A 69 9.00 -23.83 -1.33
N LYS A 70 7.68 -23.66 -1.56
CA LYS A 70 7.15 -22.64 -2.48
C LYS A 70 7.51 -21.25 -2.01
N TRP A 71 7.30 -20.96 -0.72
CA TRP A 71 7.59 -19.64 -0.15
C TRP A 71 9.08 -19.28 -0.27
N VAL A 72 9.98 -20.23 0.01
CA VAL A 72 11.42 -20.01 -0.13
C VAL A 72 11.82 -19.77 -1.59
N ALA A 73 11.30 -20.56 -2.52
CA ALA A 73 11.56 -20.36 -3.95
C ALA A 73 11.08 -18.98 -4.41
N ASP A 74 9.88 -18.58 -4.00
CA ASP A 74 9.28 -17.28 -4.35
C ASP A 74 10.14 -16.13 -3.83
N ILE A 75 10.64 -16.18 -2.58
CA ILE A 75 11.51 -15.15 -1.98
C ILE A 75 12.89 -15.08 -2.64
N VAL A 76 13.49 -16.22 -2.98
CA VAL A 76 14.78 -16.25 -3.69
C VAL A 76 14.64 -15.62 -5.09
N ALA A 77 13.55 -15.92 -5.79
CA ALA A 77 13.26 -15.36 -7.11
C ALA A 77 13.06 -13.83 -7.09
N LYS A 78 12.67 -13.23 -5.95
CA LYS A 78 12.54 -11.77 -5.85
C LYS A 78 13.85 -11.00 -6.04
N SER A 79 15.01 -11.66 -6.00
CA SER A 79 16.29 -11.05 -6.38
C SER A 79 16.29 -10.53 -7.83
N GLU A 80 15.46 -11.11 -8.70
CA GLU A 80 15.25 -10.61 -10.06
C GLU A 80 14.61 -9.22 -10.10
N ILE A 81 13.75 -8.88 -9.13
CA ILE A 81 13.16 -7.54 -9.01
C ILE A 81 14.28 -6.52 -8.75
N ARG A 82 15.18 -6.84 -7.82
CA ARG A 82 16.36 -6.00 -7.55
C ARG A 82 17.21 -5.83 -8.81
N ALA A 83 17.53 -6.92 -9.51
CA ALA A 83 18.35 -6.87 -10.71
C ALA A 83 17.72 -6.00 -11.82
N LYS A 84 16.41 -6.11 -12.04
CA LYS A 84 15.67 -5.28 -13.00
C LYS A 84 15.65 -3.81 -12.59
N ARG A 85 15.37 -3.54 -11.31
CA ARG A 85 15.43 -2.19 -10.75
C ARG A 85 16.79 -1.55 -10.98
N ASP A 86 17.87 -2.23 -10.60
CA ASP A 86 19.23 -1.69 -10.68
C ASP A 86 19.63 -1.44 -12.13
N SER A 87 19.32 -2.36 -13.05
CA SER A 87 19.56 -2.17 -14.48
C SER A 87 18.77 -1.00 -15.07
N ALA A 88 17.51 -0.84 -14.68
CA ALA A 88 16.67 0.26 -15.16
C ALA A 88 17.13 1.62 -14.62
N LEU A 89 17.56 1.69 -13.36
CA LEU A 89 18.16 2.89 -12.76
C LEU A 89 19.47 3.29 -13.46
N GLU A 90 20.32 2.31 -13.79
CA GLU A 90 21.56 2.55 -14.54
C GLU A 90 21.26 3.13 -15.93
N LYS A 91 20.31 2.55 -16.67
CA LYS A 91 19.89 3.08 -17.97
C LYS A 91 19.28 4.48 -17.84
N ALA A 92 18.46 4.71 -16.81
CA ALA A 92 17.84 6.00 -16.56
C ALA A 92 18.88 7.10 -16.29
N ALA A 93 20.03 6.76 -15.70
CA ALA A 93 21.12 7.71 -15.46
C ALA A 93 21.74 8.25 -16.77
N ALA A 94 21.67 7.49 -17.87
CA ALA A 94 22.16 7.87 -19.18
C ALA A 94 21.08 8.50 -20.09
N ALA A 95 19.81 8.47 -19.66
CA ALA A 95 18.67 8.97 -20.44
C ALA A 95 18.27 10.40 -20.03
N SER A 96 17.36 11.01 -20.80
CA SER A 96 16.76 12.30 -20.49
C SER A 96 15.31 12.38 -20.94
N GLY A 97 14.59 13.39 -20.45
CA GLY A 97 13.17 13.62 -20.77
C GLY A 97 12.26 12.43 -20.46
N VAL A 98 11.21 12.27 -21.26
CA VAL A 98 10.19 11.22 -21.10
C VAL A 98 10.79 9.81 -21.16
N GLU A 99 11.88 9.59 -21.90
CA GLU A 99 12.54 8.28 -21.94
C GLU A 99 13.16 7.92 -20.58
N LYS A 100 13.78 8.89 -19.91
CA LYS A 100 14.24 8.70 -18.53
C LYS A 100 13.07 8.41 -17.60
N ALA A 101 11.93 9.09 -17.75
CA ALA A 101 10.73 8.82 -16.95
C ALA A 101 10.27 7.35 -17.07
N LYS A 102 10.27 6.79 -18.29
CA LYS A 102 9.89 5.39 -18.54
C LYS A 102 10.86 4.40 -17.91
N LEU A 103 12.17 4.66 -17.98
CA LEU A 103 13.18 3.80 -17.35
C LEU A 103 13.09 3.87 -15.81
N LEU A 104 12.78 5.04 -15.26
CA LEU A 104 12.52 5.18 -13.82
C LEU A 104 11.23 4.47 -13.40
N ASP A 105 10.17 4.47 -14.24
CA ASP A 105 8.99 3.64 -14.02
C ASP A 105 9.35 2.14 -14.05
N GLU A 106 10.09 1.69 -15.06
CA GLU A 106 10.57 0.30 -15.16
C GLU A 106 11.32 -0.14 -13.90
N ALA A 107 12.10 0.77 -13.30
CA ALA A 107 12.83 0.47 -12.09
C ALA A 107 11.94 0.14 -10.90
N ILE A 108 10.81 0.84 -10.73
CA ILE A 108 10.00 0.76 -9.50
C ILE A 108 8.62 0.13 -9.70
N ASN A 109 8.17 -0.13 -10.93
CA ASN A 109 6.82 -0.63 -11.21
C ASN A 109 6.60 -2.10 -10.79
N LEU A 110 7.67 -2.87 -10.54
CA LEU A 110 7.61 -4.23 -10.00
C LEU A 110 7.60 -4.25 -8.46
N ILE A 111 7.85 -3.10 -7.83
CA ILE A 111 7.78 -2.92 -6.39
C ILE A 111 6.33 -2.57 -6.06
N ASP A 112 5.83 -3.08 -4.92
CA ASP A 112 4.50 -2.70 -4.42
C ASP A 112 4.31 -1.18 -4.45
N GLU A 113 3.18 -0.70 -4.96
CA GLU A 113 2.97 0.71 -5.25
C GLU A 113 3.12 1.60 -4.01
N LYS A 114 2.63 1.13 -2.85
CA LYS A 114 2.73 1.87 -1.59
C LYS A 114 4.15 1.89 -1.08
N LEU A 115 4.85 0.76 -1.19
CA LEU A 115 6.27 0.68 -0.86
C LEU A 115 7.12 1.58 -1.77
N ALA A 116 6.84 1.59 -3.07
CA ALA A 116 7.53 2.42 -4.05
C ALA A 116 7.36 3.91 -3.73
N VAL A 117 6.12 4.38 -3.55
CA VAL A 117 5.84 5.78 -3.18
C VAL A 117 6.51 6.18 -1.85
N ALA A 118 6.52 5.29 -0.86
CA ALA A 118 7.07 5.57 0.45
C ALA A 118 8.62 5.60 0.48
N THR A 119 9.29 4.87 -0.41
CA THR A 119 10.74 4.61 -0.29
C THR A 119 11.58 5.06 -1.50
N TYR A 120 10.93 5.39 -2.61
CA TYR A 120 11.56 5.92 -3.84
C TYR A 120 11.00 7.29 -4.21
N GLY A 121 10.73 8.13 -3.20
CA GLY A 121 10.10 9.44 -3.42
C GLY A 121 10.86 10.37 -4.37
N ASP A 122 12.19 10.26 -4.39
CA ASP A 122 13.09 10.95 -5.32
C ASP A 122 12.92 10.48 -6.78
N VAL A 123 12.78 9.17 -6.98
CA VAL A 123 12.51 8.58 -8.30
C VAL A 123 11.12 8.97 -8.78
N VAL A 124 10.11 8.86 -7.91
CA VAL A 124 8.74 9.26 -8.21
C VAL A 124 8.66 10.74 -8.58
N ALA A 125 9.35 11.63 -7.86
CA ALA A 125 9.40 13.05 -8.17
C ALA A 125 10.02 13.31 -9.55
N GLN A 126 11.14 12.65 -9.87
CA GLN A 126 11.76 12.74 -11.20
C GLN A 126 10.83 12.25 -12.31
N ILE A 127 10.09 11.16 -12.11
CA ILE A 127 9.13 10.67 -13.11
C ILE A 127 8.07 11.74 -13.42
N ILE A 128 7.50 12.34 -12.38
CA ILE A 128 6.45 13.36 -12.51
C ILE A 128 6.99 14.62 -13.21
N GLU A 129 8.22 15.02 -12.90
CA GLU A 129 8.89 16.17 -13.50
C GLU A 129 9.22 15.91 -14.98
N LEU A 130 9.74 14.73 -15.31
CA LEU A 130 10.16 14.37 -16.67
C LEU A 130 8.97 14.07 -17.62
N ASP A 131 7.80 13.79 -17.07
CA ASP A 131 6.54 13.57 -17.80
C ASP A 131 5.52 14.69 -17.48
N GLU A 132 5.97 15.94 -17.46
CA GLU A 132 5.15 17.09 -17.06
C GLU A 132 3.85 17.23 -17.87
N GLU A 133 3.92 17.03 -19.18
CA GLU A 133 2.77 17.04 -20.10
C GLU A 133 1.97 15.72 -20.10
N ASN A 134 2.39 14.75 -19.28
CA ASN A 134 1.76 13.44 -19.14
C ASN A 134 1.68 12.66 -20.46
N GLU A 135 2.67 12.82 -21.34
CA GLU A 135 2.76 12.14 -22.64
C GLU A 135 2.89 10.62 -22.47
N ALA A 136 3.60 10.16 -21.44
CA ALA A 136 3.72 8.75 -21.10
C ALA A 136 2.64 8.25 -20.12
N GLY A 137 1.77 9.14 -19.63
CA GLY A 137 0.76 8.81 -18.61
C GLY A 137 1.32 8.55 -17.21
N LEU A 138 2.63 8.71 -17.01
CA LEU A 138 3.33 8.36 -15.77
C LEU A 138 3.09 9.42 -14.70
N LYS A 139 3.01 10.70 -15.07
CA LYS A 139 2.64 11.76 -14.12
C LYS A 139 1.28 11.47 -13.49
N ALA A 140 0.27 11.15 -14.28
CA ALA A 140 -1.06 10.81 -13.79
C ALA A 140 -1.03 9.56 -12.89
N LYS A 141 -0.30 8.51 -13.28
CA LYS A 141 -0.10 7.30 -12.47
C LYS A 141 0.48 7.66 -11.10
N TYR A 142 1.64 8.29 -11.05
CA TYR A 142 2.36 8.51 -9.80
C TYR A 142 1.74 9.58 -8.91
N VAL A 143 1.14 10.64 -9.46
CA VAL A 143 0.31 11.58 -8.68
C VAL A 143 -0.90 10.86 -8.08
N GLY A 144 -1.55 9.99 -8.86
CA GLY A 144 -2.65 9.14 -8.36
C GLY A 144 -2.22 8.26 -7.19
N LEU A 145 -1.06 7.58 -7.31
CA LEU A 145 -0.52 6.75 -6.23
C LEU A 145 -0.17 7.57 -4.97
N GLN A 146 0.46 8.74 -5.13
CA GLN A 146 0.72 9.65 -4.01
C GLN A 146 -0.57 10.10 -3.32
N ASN A 147 -1.60 10.42 -4.10
CA ASN A 147 -2.90 10.80 -3.57
C ASN A 147 -3.57 9.65 -2.84
N ASN A 148 -3.51 8.42 -3.36
CA ASN A 148 -4.02 7.23 -2.68
C ASN A 148 -3.33 7.00 -1.32
N VAL A 149 -2.00 7.12 -1.25
CA VAL A 149 -1.24 6.95 0.01
C VAL A 149 -1.64 8.01 1.05
N LYS A 150 -1.69 9.29 0.65
CA LYS A 150 -2.12 10.39 1.54
C LYS A 150 -3.58 10.25 1.97
N PHE A 151 -4.44 9.85 1.03
CA PHE A 151 -5.85 9.59 1.29
C PHE A 151 -6.02 8.50 2.35
N GLU A 152 -5.34 7.37 2.23
CA GLU A 152 -5.45 6.27 3.20
C GLU A 152 -4.97 6.67 4.59
N GLU A 153 -3.91 7.46 4.70
CA GLU A 153 -3.41 7.99 5.98
C GLU A 153 -4.43 8.91 6.65
N GLU A 154 -4.99 9.88 5.92
CA GLU A 154 -6.02 10.77 6.46
C GLU A 154 -7.32 10.02 6.76
N MET A 155 -7.73 9.08 5.92
CA MET A 155 -8.91 8.23 6.14
C MET A 155 -8.72 7.42 7.43
N GLN A 156 -7.54 6.85 7.68
CA GLN A 156 -7.24 6.14 8.92
C GLN A 156 -7.40 7.06 10.14
N GLY A 157 -6.97 8.32 10.05
CA GLY A 157 -7.18 9.32 11.09
C GLY A 157 -8.67 9.60 11.36
N VAL A 158 -9.46 9.77 10.29
CA VAL A 158 -10.92 9.95 10.39
C VAL A 158 -11.58 8.74 11.08
N MET A 159 -11.20 7.52 10.68
CA MET A 159 -11.76 6.28 11.26
C MET A 159 -11.37 6.07 12.73
N GLN A 160 -10.21 6.57 13.16
CA GLN A 160 -9.83 6.54 14.58
C GLN A 160 -10.63 7.56 15.39
N ALA A 161 -10.82 8.76 14.84
CA ALA A 161 -11.57 9.84 15.47
C ALA A 161 -13.09 9.58 15.47
N SER A 162 -13.62 8.70 14.62
CA SER A 162 -15.06 8.40 14.55
C SER A 162 -15.62 7.68 15.78
N ARG A 163 -14.77 7.28 16.74
CA ARG A 163 -15.20 6.69 18.01
C ARG A 163 -15.90 7.76 18.87
N GLY A 164 -17.22 7.77 18.84
CA GLY A 164 -18.06 8.73 19.56
C GLY A 164 -18.50 9.95 18.74
N ALA A 165 -18.07 10.06 17.49
CA ALA A 165 -18.56 11.08 16.56
C ALA A 165 -19.94 10.70 15.99
N ALA A 166 -20.69 11.72 15.54
CA ALA A 166 -21.94 11.51 14.83
C ALA A 166 -21.69 10.78 13.48
N PRO A 167 -22.56 9.84 13.07
CA PRO A 167 -22.42 9.16 11.78
C PRO A 167 -22.35 10.13 10.59
N GLU A 168 -23.17 11.17 10.59
CA GLU A 168 -23.24 12.19 9.54
C GLU A 168 -21.93 12.96 9.40
N GLU A 169 -21.31 13.32 10.53
CA GLU A 169 -20.02 14.00 10.57
C GLU A 169 -18.92 13.12 9.95
N THR A 170 -18.92 11.84 10.30
CA THR A 170 -17.93 10.89 9.76
C THR A 170 -18.13 10.67 8.27
N ALA A 171 -19.37 10.51 7.81
CA ALA A 171 -19.69 10.38 6.39
C ALA A 171 -19.33 11.64 5.59
N GLY A 172 -19.51 12.83 6.18
CA GLY A 172 -19.10 14.11 5.60
C GLY A 172 -17.60 14.19 5.40
N LYS A 173 -16.82 13.91 6.45
CA LYS A 173 -15.34 13.90 6.41
C LYS A 173 -14.80 12.93 5.36
N LEU A 174 -15.38 11.73 5.25
CA LEU A 174 -14.98 10.77 4.21
C LEU A 174 -15.26 11.32 2.79
N GLY A 175 -16.40 11.99 2.59
CA GLY A 175 -16.71 12.65 1.32
C GLY A 175 -15.74 13.78 0.98
N GLU A 176 -15.36 14.60 1.95
CA GLU A 176 -14.34 15.65 1.79
C GLU A 176 -12.98 15.09 1.39
N LEU A 177 -12.55 13.99 2.02
CA LEU A 177 -11.30 13.32 1.66
C LEU A 177 -11.34 12.76 0.22
N VAL A 178 -12.46 12.16 -0.19
CA VAL A 178 -12.64 11.67 -1.56
C VAL A 178 -12.58 12.84 -2.56
N ALA A 179 -13.21 13.97 -2.26
CA ALA A 179 -13.17 15.15 -3.11
C ALA A 179 -11.75 15.77 -3.21
N LYS A 180 -11.04 15.83 -2.09
CA LYS A 180 -9.68 16.39 -1.97
C LYS A 180 -8.64 15.59 -2.74
N TYR A 181 -8.63 14.26 -2.55
CA TYR A 181 -7.57 13.40 -3.08
C TYR A 181 -7.94 12.69 -4.38
N LYS A 182 -9.23 12.58 -4.70
CA LYS A 182 -9.74 11.83 -5.85
C LYS A 182 -9.12 10.43 -5.92
N PRO A 183 -9.19 9.63 -4.84
CA PRO A 183 -8.60 8.30 -4.83
C PRO A 183 -9.27 7.42 -5.89
N SER A 184 -8.61 6.32 -6.25
CA SER A 184 -9.12 5.32 -7.19
C SER A 184 -8.92 3.90 -6.65
N GLY A 185 -9.51 2.90 -7.30
CA GLY A 185 -9.33 1.49 -6.92
C GLY A 185 -9.83 1.17 -5.52
N GLU A 186 -9.12 0.29 -4.81
CA GLU A 186 -9.47 -0.15 -3.46
C GLU A 186 -9.55 1.00 -2.42
N PRO A 187 -8.64 2.00 -2.42
CA PRO A 187 -8.78 3.17 -1.56
C PRO A 187 -10.14 3.89 -1.71
N LEU A 188 -10.59 4.14 -2.95
CA LEU A 188 -11.90 4.75 -3.21
C LEU A 188 -13.04 3.83 -2.80
N GLN A 189 -12.94 2.53 -3.10
CA GLN A 189 -13.93 1.55 -2.67
C GLN A 189 -14.13 1.58 -1.15
N MET A 190 -13.05 1.54 -0.39
CA MET A 190 -13.12 1.54 1.07
C MET A 190 -13.74 2.84 1.60
N ALA A 191 -13.38 3.99 1.02
CA ALA A 191 -13.97 5.27 1.35
C ALA A 191 -15.48 5.30 1.17
N LEU A 192 -15.94 4.88 -0.01
CA LEU A 192 -17.35 4.87 -0.39
C LEU A 192 -18.15 3.86 0.44
N TYR A 193 -17.56 2.69 0.72
CA TYR A 193 -18.16 1.70 1.60
C TYR A 193 -18.40 2.27 3.01
N TYR A 194 -17.36 2.86 3.62
CA TYR A 194 -17.51 3.45 4.96
C TYR A 194 -18.44 4.66 4.95
N GLN A 195 -18.37 5.50 3.92
CA GLN A 195 -19.30 6.62 3.76
C GLN A 195 -20.75 6.11 3.68
N GLY A 196 -21.01 5.06 2.90
CA GLY A 196 -22.31 4.40 2.83
C GLY A 196 -22.73 3.80 4.17
N PHE A 197 -21.83 3.12 4.88
CA PHE A 197 -22.09 2.56 6.20
C PHE A 197 -22.50 3.63 7.22
N PHE A 198 -21.78 4.75 7.31
CA PHE A 198 -22.12 5.83 8.22
C PHE A 198 -23.39 6.58 7.79
N THR A 199 -23.62 6.73 6.48
CA THR A 199 -24.87 7.28 5.93
C THR A 199 -26.08 6.41 6.29
N MET A 200 -25.92 5.07 6.25
CA MET A 200 -26.96 4.14 6.69
C MET A 200 -27.24 4.28 8.20
N ARG A 201 -26.19 4.44 9.02
CA ARG A 201 -26.33 4.66 10.47
C ARG A 201 -27.00 6.00 10.81
N ALA A 202 -26.89 6.99 9.92
CA ALA A 202 -27.62 8.25 9.98
C ALA A 202 -29.09 8.13 9.55
N GLY A 203 -29.53 6.96 9.07
CA GLY A 203 -30.92 6.69 8.67
C GLY A 203 -31.21 6.82 7.17
N ASP A 204 -30.26 7.30 6.36
CA ASP A 204 -30.42 7.46 4.91
C ASP A 204 -29.99 6.19 4.17
N LYS A 205 -30.91 5.20 4.14
CA LYS A 205 -30.67 3.90 3.51
C LYS A 205 -30.52 3.99 1.99
N GLU A 206 -31.29 4.84 1.32
CA GLU A 206 -31.25 4.95 -0.14
C GLU A 206 -29.89 5.47 -0.61
N LYS A 207 -29.40 6.55 0.00
CA LYS A 207 -28.07 7.09 -0.31
C LYS A 207 -26.96 6.12 0.06
N ALA A 208 -27.10 5.40 1.18
CA ALA A 208 -26.14 4.38 1.58
C ALA A 208 -25.99 3.28 0.54
N LYS A 209 -27.11 2.76 -0.02
CA LYS A 209 -27.10 1.75 -1.08
C LYS A 209 -26.32 2.25 -2.30
N VAL A 210 -26.62 3.45 -2.77
CA VAL A 210 -25.93 4.07 -3.93
C VAL A 210 -24.42 4.20 -3.68
N LEU A 211 -24.01 4.59 -2.46
CA LEU A 211 -22.59 4.68 -2.11
C LEU A 211 -21.90 3.31 -2.12
N MET A 212 -22.55 2.26 -1.60
CA MET A 212 -22.00 0.91 -1.60
C MET A 212 -21.93 0.30 -3.01
N GLU A 213 -22.88 0.61 -3.90
CA GLU A 213 -22.81 0.23 -5.32
C GLU A 213 -21.65 0.91 -6.04
N LYS A 214 -21.43 2.20 -5.78
CA LYS A 214 -20.23 2.92 -6.27
C LYS A 214 -18.94 2.34 -5.69
N ALA A 215 -18.95 1.88 -4.44
CA ALA A 215 -17.81 1.20 -3.84
C ALA A 215 -17.45 -0.10 -4.58
N VAL A 216 -18.46 -0.89 -4.96
CA VAL A 216 -18.25 -2.08 -5.81
C VAL A 216 -17.66 -1.69 -7.16
N ALA A 217 -18.20 -0.64 -7.82
CA ALA A 217 -17.72 -0.19 -9.11
C ALA A 217 -16.28 0.34 -9.08
N ALA A 218 -15.82 0.89 -7.96
CA ALA A 218 -14.46 1.43 -7.82
C ALA A 218 -13.37 0.35 -7.83
N ALA A 219 -13.66 -0.88 -7.39
CA ALA A 219 -12.73 -2.02 -7.43
C ALA A 219 -13.49 -3.34 -7.57
N PRO A 220 -14.07 -3.64 -8.74
CA PRO A 220 -15.05 -4.73 -8.93
C PRO A 220 -14.51 -6.12 -8.62
N ASP A 221 -13.21 -6.34 -8.84
CA ASP A 221 -12.54 -7.64 -8.70
C ASP A 221 -11.85 -7.81 -7.33
N SER A 222 -11.93 -6.80 -6.45
CA SER A 222 -11.39 -6.89 -5.10
C SER A 222 -12.14 -7.92 -4.25
N ARG A 223 -11.45 -8.46 -3.24
CA ARG A 223 -12.07 -9.31 -2.22
C ARG A 223 -13.22 -8.60 -1.50
N ASN A 224 -13.07 -7.30 -1.27
CA ASN A 224 -14.07 -6.48 -0.58
C ASN A 224 -15.34 -6.29 -1.43
N SER A 225 -15.24 -6.22 -2.77
CA SER A 225 -16.41 -6.14 -3.64
C SER A 225 -17.41 -7.29 -3.41
N LEU A 226 -16.94 -8.50 -3.19
CA LEU A 226 -17.82 -9.64 -2.87
C LEU A 226 -18.55 -9.44 -1.54
N GLN A 227 -17.84 -8.95 -0.52
CA GLN A 227 -18.42 -8.68 0.80
C GLN A 227 -19.44 -7.54 0.74
N ILE A 228 -19.13 -6.47 0.02
CA ILE A 228 -20.03 -5.32 -0.14
C ILE A 228 -21.30 -5.74 -0.87
N LYS A 229 -21.21 -6.53 -1.94
CA LYS A 229 -22.39 -7.09 -2.64
C LYS A 229 -23.29 -7.92 -1.72
N GLN A 230 -22.70 -8.71 -0.81
CA GLN A 230 -23.45 -9.48 0.19
C GLN A 230 -24.13 -8.57 1.22
N ILE A 231 -23.45 -7.52 1.68
CA ILE A 231 -24.06 -6.54 2.59
C ILE A 231 -25.25 -5.86 1.90
N ILE A 232 -25.08 -5.46 0.63
CA ILE A 232 -26.15 -4.83 -0.13
C ILE A 232 -27.39 -5.72 -0.18
N SER A 233 -27.21 -7.01 -0.54
CA SER A 233 -28.33 -7.96 -0.67
C SER A 233 -28.98 -8.35 0.67
N GLN A 234 -28.29 -8.15 1.79
CA GLN A 234 -28.83 -8.44 3.13
C GLN A 234 -29.53 -7.23 3.75
N GLN A 235 -28.97 -6.03 3.60
CA GLN A 235 -29.38 -4.83 4.33
C GLN A 235 -30.40 -3.96 3.56
N PHE A 236 -30.46 -4.09 2.23
CA PHE A 236 -31.35 -3.30 1.36
C PHE A 236 -32.27 -4.19 0.53
N LYS A 237 -32.80 -5.26 1.14
CA LYS A 237 -33.93 -5.99 0.55
C LYS A 237 -35.14 -5.06 0.50
N ASP A 238 -35.84 -5.09 -0.63
CA ASP A 238 -37.17 -4.50 -0.78
C ASP A 238 -38.16 -5.15 0.20
#